data_AF-T1BC28-F1
#
_entry.id   AF-T1BC28-F1
#
_cell.length_a   1.000
_cell.length_b   1.000
_cell.length_c   1.000
_cell.angle_alpha   90.00
_cell.angle_beta   90.00
_cell.angle_gamma   90.00
#
_symmetry.space_group_name_H-M   'P 1'
#
loop_
_entity.id
_entity.type
_entity.pdbx_description
1 polymer ?
#
loop_
_entity_poly.entity_id
_entity_poly.type
_entity_poly.pdbx_seq_one_letter_code
_entity_poly.pdbx_strand_id
1 'polypeptide(L)'
;MALAQRQLHDTTLIAPADGVIQTRILEVGDMTSPAAPVLTLALNNPVWARAYVPETELGRIASGMRADILSDSFPGQRFKGWIGFISPTAEFTPKSVQTTDLRTELVYRVRVYACNPRGRLRLGMPVTVQVPLHDNAPRAIPAHVCQN
;
A
#
# COMPACT_ATOMS: atom_id res chain seq x y z
N MET A 1 -30.69 -2.24 -28.86
CA MET A 1 -30.69 -3.41 -27.96
C MET A 1 -29.47 -3.41 -27.02
N ALA A 2 -28.23 -3.25 -27.52
CA ALA A 2 -27.02 -3.30 -26.68
C ALA A 2 -26.94 -2.25 -25.56
N LEU A 3 -27.43 -1.02 -25.78
CA LEU A 3 -27.39 0.05 -24.75
C LEU A 3 -28.26 -0.30 -23.53
N ALA A 4 -29.47 -0.80 -23.75
CA ALA A 4 -30.40 -1.18 -22.67
C ALA A 4 -29.87 -2.35 -21.84
N GLN A 5 -29.19 -3.32 -22.46
CA GLN A 5 -28.55 -4.43 -21.76
C GLN A 5 -27.40 -3.96 -20.86
N ARG A 6 -26.60 -3.00 -21.34
CA ARG A 6 -25.51 -2.41 -20.55
C ARG A 6 -26.04 -1.64 -19.34
N GLN A 7 -27.08 -0.84 -19.55
CA GLN A 7 -27.74 -0.11 -18.47
C GLN A 7 -28.30 -1.05 -17.39
N LEU A 8 -28.90 -2.18 -17.77
CA LEU A 8 -29.36 -3.19 -16.82
C LEU A 8 -28.20 -3.82 -16.05
N HIS A 9 -27.10 -4.18 -16.73
CA HIS A 9 -25.93 -4.74 -16.06
C HIS A 9 -25.34 -3.76 -15.04
N ASP A 10 -25.26 -2.47 -15.39
CA ASP A 10 -24.72 -1.42 -14.53
C ASP A 10 -25.58 -1.15 -13.27
N THR A 11 -26.80 -1.70 -13.18
CA THR A 11 -27.61 -1.66 -11.95
C THR A 11 -27.11 -2.62 -10.86
N THR A 12 -26.29 -3.62 -11.23
CA THR A 12 -25.72 -4.58 -10.29
C THR A 12 -24.29 -4.20 -9.96
N LEU A 13 -24.07 -3.69 -8.75
CA LEU A 13 -22.73 -3.36 -8.27
C LEU A 13 -22.06 -4.60 -7.66
N ILE A 14 -20.98 -5.05 -8.29
CA ILE A 14 -20.13 -6.14 -7.80
C ILE A 14 -18.78 -5.60 -7.32
N ALA A 15 -18.16 -6.28 -6.35
CA ALA A 15 -16.81 -5.95 -5.94
C ALA A 15 -15.80 -6.33 -7.05
N PRO A 16 -14.90 -5.42 -7.46
CA PRO A 16 -13.93 -5.71 -8.51
C PRO A 16 -12.76 -6.59 -8.06
N ALA A 17 -12.59 -6.76 -6.74
CA ALA A 17 -11.52 -7.55 -6.13
C ALA A 17 -11.91 -7.99 -4.71
N ASP A 18 -11.20 -8.97 -4.17
CA ASP A 18 -11.35 -9.39 -2.78
C ASP A 18 -10.85 -8.30 -1.82
N GLY A 19 -11.58 -8.09 -0.72
CA GLY A 19 -11.23 -7.10 0.27
C GLY A 19 -12.19 -7.05 1.45
N VAL A 20 -12.02 -6.05 2.30
CA VAL A 20 -12.86 -5.80 3.47
C VAL A 20 -13.60 -4.48 3.28
N ILE A 21 -14.90 -4.45 3.51
CA ILE A 21 -15.68 -3.20 3.47
C ILE A 21 -15.21 -2.32 4.64
N GLN A 22 -14.64 -1.16 4.34
CA GLN A 22 -14.26 -0.16 5.36
C GLN A 22 -15.47 0.68 5.76
N THR A 23 -16.19 1.17 4.77
CA THR A 23 -17.31 2.08 4.97
C THR A 23 -18.42 1.74 3.99
N ARG A 24 -19.63 1.69 4.51
CA ARG A 24 -20.84 1.69 3.71
C ARG A 24 -21.39 3.11 3.67
N ILE A 25 -21.35 3.71 2.48
CA ILE A 25 -21.66 5.13 2.27
C ILE A 25 -23.16 5.29 2.03
N LEU A 26 -23.75 4.36 1.27
CA LEU A 26 -25.18 4.32 1.00
C LEU A 26 -25.80 3.02 1.49
N GLU A 27 -27.03 3.15 1.97
CA GLU A 27 -27.87 2.09 2.48
C GLU A 27 -29.00 1.74 1.51
N VAL A 28 -29.68 0.62 1.76
CA VAL A 28 -30.85 0.25 0.96
C VAL A 28 -31.94 1.29 1.16
N GLY A 29 -32.42 1.87 0.07
CA GLY A 29 -33.43 2.92 0.07
C GLY A 29 -32.87 4.32 -0.21
N ASP A 30 -31.55 4.49 -0.19
CA ASP A 30 -30.93 5.76 -0.54
C ASP A 30 -31.01 6.04 -2.05
N MET A 31 -31.18 7.31 -2.40
CA MET A 31 -31.04 7.77 -3.77
C MET A 31 -29.56 7.99 -4.10
N THR A 32 -29.11 7.49 -5.25
CA THR A 32 -27.72 7.61 -5.70
C THR A 32 -27.63 8.25 -7.08
N SER A 33 -26.44 8.71 -7.44
CA SER A 33 -26.10 9.13 -8.80
C SER A 33 -24.96 8.26 -9.34
N PRO A 34 -24.74 8.18 -10.66
CA PRO A 34 -23.70 7.32 -11.24
C PRO A 34 -22.28 7.59 -10.72
N ALA A 35 -22.01 8.79 -10.20
CA ALA A 35 -20.70 9.17 -9.67
C ALA A 35 -20.57 8.98 -8.14
N ALA A 36 -21.67 8.65 -7.45
CA ALA A 36 -21.67 8.55 -6.00
C ALA A 36 -21.10 7.19 -5.54
N PRO A 37 -20.09 7.17 -4.67
CA PRO A 37 -19.54 5.93 -4.14
C PRO A 37 -20.53 5.28 -3.16
N VAL A 38 -20.75 3.98 -3.30
CA VAL A 38 -21.68 3.21 -2.45
C VAL A 38 -20.94 2.55 -1.28
N LEU A 39 -19.74 2.02 -1.53
CA LEU A 39 -18.91 1.28 -0.59
C LEU A 39 -17.45 1.69 -0.77
N THR A 40 -16.69 1.69 0.33
CA THR A 40 -15.22 1.75 0.29
C THR A 40 -14.65 0.38 0.63
N LEU A 41 -13.86 -0.19 -0.30
CA LEU A 41 -13.22 -1.48 -0.14
C LEU A 41 -11.74 -1.32 0.22
N ALA A 42 -11.30 -1.93 1.31
CA ALA A 42 -9.90 -2.13 1.64
C ALA A 42 -9.38 -3.42 1.01
N LEU A 43 -8.42 -3.32 0.10
CA LEU A 43 -7.65 -4.48 -0.34
C LEU A 43 -6.67 -4.88 0.75
N ASN A 44 -6.73 -6.15 1.17
CA ASN A 44 -5.91 -6.71 2.25
C ASN A 44 -4.86 -7.70 1.75
N ASN A 45 -4.79 -7.96 0.44
CA ASN A 45 -3.78 -8.80 -0.19
C ASN A 45 -3.57 -8.43 -1.67
N PRO A 46 -2.39 -7.92 -2.08
CA PRO A 46 -1.26 -7.57 -1.23
C PRO A 46 -1.57 -6.37 -0.33
N VAL A 47 -0.95 -6.33 0.86
CA VAL A 47 -0.84 -5.10 1.66
C VAL A 47 0.45 -4.37 1.30
N TRP A 48 0.55 -3.11 1.70
CA TRP A 48 1.80 -2.36 1.59
C TRP A 48 2.10 -1.59 2.87
N ALA A 49 3.38 -1.54 3.23
CA ALA A 49 3.91 -0.71 4.28
C ALA A 49 4.42 0.61 3.68
N ARG A 50 4.15 1.72 4.39
CA ARG A 50 4.76 3.01 4.11
C ARG A 50 6.09 3.09 4.84
N ALA A 51 7.18 3.28 4.10
CA ALA A 51 8.50 3.55 4.64
C ALA A 51 9.02 4.88 4.10
N TYR A 52 9.97 5.47 4.81
CA TYR A 52 10.65 6.69 4.42
C TYR A 52 12.14 6.40 4.29
N VAL A 53 12.72 6.79 3.16
CA VAL A 53 14.13 6.57 2.85
C VAL A 53 14.82 7.91 2.69
N PRO A 54 15.94 8.17 3.38
CA PRO A 54 16.72 9.39 3.21
C PRO A 54 17.20 9.55 1.76
N GLU A 55 17.29 10.78 1.28
CA GLU A 55 17.82 11.10 -0.05
C GLU A 55 19.19 10.45 -0.32
N THR A 56 20.08 10.41 0.68
CA THR A 56 21.42 9.85 0.57
C THR A 56 21.44 8.35 0.26
N GLU A 57 20.38 7.63 0.65
CA GLU A 57 20.23 6.20 0.42
C GLU A 57 19.32 5.89 -0.78
N LEU A 58 18.63 6.90 -1.34
CA LEU A 58 17.67 6.74 -2.43
C LEU A 58 18.31 6.08 -3.66
N GLY A 59 19.55 6.43 -3.99
CA GLY A 59 20.27 5.84 -5.14
C GLY A 59 20.63 4.36 -4.98
N ARG A 60 20.49 3.80 -3.77
CA ARG A 60 20.79 2.39 -3.47
C ARG A 60 19.55 1.51 -3.48
N ILE A 61 18.37 2.11 -3.56
CA ILE A 61 17.09 1.39 -3.60
C ILE A 61 16.45 1.51 -4.97
N ALA A 62 15.77 0.45 -5.39
CA ALA A 62 15.07 0.42 -6.67
C ALA A 62 13.80 -0.43 -6.56
N SER A 63 12.81 -0.13 -7.40
CA SER A 63 11.61 -0.95 -7.53
C SER A 63 11.98 -2.38 -7.92
N GLY A 64 11.30 -3.37 -7.34
CA GLY A 64 11.60 -4.79 -7.54
C GLY A 64 12.66 -5.37 -6.58
N MET A 65 13.32 -4.56 -5.77
CA MET A 65 14.20 -5.07 -4.70
C MET A 65 13.39 -5.79 -3.62
N ARG A 66 13.99 -6.83 -3.01
CA ARG A 66 13.39 -7.54 -1.88
C ARG A 66 13.49 -6.71 -0.61
N ALA A 67 12.49 -6.84 0.25
CA ALA A 67 12.48 -6.22 1.57
C ALA A 67 11.83 -7.17 2.59
N ASP A 68 12.24 -7.04 3.84
CA ASP A 68 11.63 -7.72 4.97
C ASP A 68 10.81 -6.71 5.78
N ILE A 69 9.54 -7.02 6.02
CA ILE A 69 8.67 -6.26 6.91
C ILE A 69 8.64 -7.00 8.27
N LEU A 70 8.94 -6.28 9.33
CA LEU A 70 8.88 -6.74 10.71
C LEU A 70 7.80 -5.97 11.46
N SER A 71 7.17 -6.60 12.44
CA SER A 71 6.21 -5.93 13.30
C SER A 71 6.39 -6.35 14.75
N ASP A 72 6.24 -5.40 15.66
CA ASP A 72 6.36 -5.63 17.10
C ASP A 72 5.28 -6.58 17.62
N SER A 73 4.12 -6.68 16.95
CA SER A 73 3.08 -7.65 17.33
C SER A 73 3.43 -9.10 16.96
N PHE A 74 4.44 -9.32 16.12
CA PHE A 74 4.93 -10.65 15.77
C PHE A 74 6.47 -10.73 15.87
N PRO A 75 7.02 -10.69 17.11
CA PRO A 75 8.45 -10.73 17.32
C PRO A 75 9.09 -11.95 16.65
N GLY A 76 10.22 -11.75 15.97
CA GLY A 76 10.97 -12.82 15.30
C GLY A 76 10.41 -13.24 13.93
N GLN A 77 9.22 -12.76 13.53
CA GLN A 77 8.70 -13.05 12.20
C GLN A 77 9.06 -11.96 11.19
N ARG A 78 9.55 -12.40 10.02
CA ARG A 78 9.80 -11.55 8.86
C ARG A 78 8.80 -11.85 7.77
N PHE A 79 8.07 -10.84 7.34
CA PHE A 79 7.17 -10.91 6.20
C PHE A 79 7.94 -10.53 4.95
N LYS A 80 8.01 -11.44 3.98
CA LYS A 80 8.70 -11.20 2.71
C LYS A 80 7.90 -10.22 1.87
N GLY A 81 8.58 -9.19 1.40
CA GLY A 81 8.01 -8.15 0.57
C GLY A 81 8.97 -7.65 -0.50
N TRP A 82 8.51 -6.65 -1.23
CA TRP A 82 9.27 -6.03 -2.30
C TRP A 82 8.96 -4.54 -2.41
N ILE A 83 9.92 -3.76 -2.90
CA ILE A 83 9.71 -2.35 -3.20
C ILE A 83 8.83 -2.26 -4.45
N GLY A 84 7.59 -1.82 -4.31
CA GLY A 84 6.66 -1.68 -5.44
C GLY A 84 6.60 -0.26 -5.99
N PHE A 85 6.85 0.74 -5.16
CA PHE A 85 6.79 2.14 -5.59
C PHE A 85 7.72 3.02 -4.75
N ILE A 86 8.42 3.92 -5.42
CA ILE A 86 9.24 4.97 -4.82
C ILE A 86 8.63 6.30 -5.28
N SER A 87 8.27 7.16 -4.34
CA SER A 87 7.72 8.49 -4.63
C SER A 87 8.78 9.34 -5.35
N PRO A 88 8.45 10.02 -6.45
CA PRO A 88 9.36 10.98 -7.09
C PRO A 88 9.45 12.30 -6.30
N THR A 89 8.54 12.51 -5.36
CA THR A 89 8.45 13.74 -4.54
C THR A 89 9.02 13.46 -3.15
N ALA A 90 9.95 14.30 -2.72
CA ALA A 90 10.45 14.32 -1.35
C ALA A 90 9.40 14.89 -0.39
N GLU A 91 9.32 14.32 0.80
CA GLU A 91 8.56 14.82 1.94
C GLU A 91 9.55 15.33 3.00
N PHE A 92 9.17 16.39 3.72
CA PHE A 92 9.93 16.82 4.89
C PHE A 92 9.44 16.06 6.11
N THR A 93 10.32 15.46 6.90
CA THR A 93 9.93 14.97 8.23
C THR A 93 9.64 16.19 9.12
N PRO A 94 8.39 16.43 9.57
CA PRO A 94 8.15 17.50 10.51
C PRO A 94 8.68 17.05 11.88
N LYS A 95 9.92 17.39 12.22
CA LYS A 95 10.34 17.43 13.62
C LYS A 95 9.93 18.78 14.18
N SER A 96 9.25 18.79 15.32
CA SER A 96 9.06 20.01 16.11
C SER A 96 10.43 20.42 16.66
N VAL A 97 11.03 21.47 16.11
CA VAL A 97 12.35 21.95 16.55
C VAL A 97 12.22 23.28 17.30
N GLN A 98 12.64 23.27 18.56
CA GLN A 98 13.16 24.46 19.25
C GLN A 98 14.68 24.31 19.29
N THR A 99 15.39 24.82 18.27
CA THR A 99 16.82 25.23 18.26
C THR A 99 17.29 25.45 16.82
N THR A 100 18.33 26.27 16.66
CA THR A 100 18.72 26.97 15.41
C THR A 100 19.38 26.10 14.32
N ASP A 101 19.64 24.81 14.54
CA ASP A 101 20.23 23.94 13.51
C ASP A 101 19.18 23.03 12.85
N LEU A 102 18.39 23.63 11.95
CA LEU A 102 17.40 22.95 11.13
C LEU A 102 18.08 22.10 10.04
N ARG A 103 18.26 20.80 10.30
CA ARG A 103 18.42 19.80 9.23
C ARG A 103 17.04 19.28 8.85
N THR A 104 16.41 19.92 7.87
CA THR A 104 15.28 19.31 7.15
C THR A 104 15.87 18.21 6.26
N GLU A 105 15.91 16.98 6.75
CA GLU A 105 16.32 15.84 5.93
C GLU A 105 15.21 15.52 4.93
N LEU A 106 15.55 15.54 3.64
CA LEU A 106 14.64 15.13 2.57
C LEU A 106 14.46 13.60 2.65
N VAL A 107 13.22 13.17 2.84
CA VAL A 107 12.86 11.75 2.84
C VAL A 107 11.92 11.44 1.70
N TYR A 108 12.10 10.27 1.10
CA TYR A 108 11.27 9.80 0.00
C TYR A 108 10.39 8.66 0.50
N ARG A 109 9.09 8.78 0.21
CA ARG A 109 8.12 7.75 0.57
C ARG A 109 8.28 6.54 -0.34
N VAL A 110 8.44 5.38 0.26
CA VAL A 110 8.53 4.08 -0.41
C VAL A 110 7.35 3.22 0.03
N ARG A 111 6.75 2.51 -0.94
CA ARG A 111 5.73 1.48 -0.66
C ARG A 111 6.37 0.11 -0.82
N VAL A 112 6.38 -0.64 0.28
CA VAL A 112 6.86 -2.02 0.31
C VAL A 112 5.66 -2.95 0.40
N TYR A 113 5.44 -3.73 -0.65
CA TYR A 113 4.32 -4.64 -0.75
C TYR A 113 4.68 -5.98 -0.13
N ALA A 114 3.70 -6.65 0.47
CA ALA A 114 3.82 -8.01 0.96
C ALA A 114 2.50 -8.76 0.79
N CYS A 115 2.61 -10.05 0.49
CA CYS A 115 1.44 -10.93 0.48
C CYS A 115 0.97 -11.16 1.91
N ASN A 116 -0.34 -11.14 2.11
CA ASN A 116 -0.97 -11.27 3.41
C ASN A 116 -2.13 -12.29 3.40
N PRO A 117 -1.90 -13.54 2.94
CA PRO A 117 -2.96 -14.52 2.76
C PRO A 117 -3.65 -14.92 4.07
N ARG A 118 -2.97 -14.77 5.21
CA ARG A 118 -3.51 -15.08 6.56
C ARG A 118 -4.03 -13.84 7.30
N GLY A 119 -4.10 -12.67 6.66
CA GLY A 119 -4.62 -11.44 7.27
C GLY A 119 -3.87 -10.98 8.53
N ARG A 120 -2.58 -11.32 8.66
CA ARG A 120 -1.78 -11.05 9.87
C ARG A 120 -1.29 -9.61 9.92
N LEU A 121 -0.92 -9.05 8.77
CA LEU A 121 -0.59 -7.63 8.66
C LEU A 121 -1.90 -6.85 8.55
N ARG A 122 -2.20 -6.05 9.57
CA ARG A 122 -3.42 -5.23 9.61
C ARG A 122 -3.15 -3.81 9.10
N LEU A 123 -4.17 -3.17 8.54
CA LEU A 123 -4.09 -1.76 8.15
C LEU A 123 -3.87 -0.89 9.39
N GLY A 124 -2.95 0.08 9.28
CA GLY A 124 -2.56 0.95 10.40
C GLY A 124 -1.54 0.34 11.38
N MET A 125 -1.14 -0.91 11.19
CA MET A 125 -0.13 -1.56 12.03
C MET A 125 1.25 -0.91 11.85
N PRO A 126 1.94 -0.52 12.94
CA PRO A 126 3.32 -0.07 12.86
C PRO A 126 4.24 -1.24 12.49
N VAL A 127 5.16 -0.97 11.58
CA VAL A 127 6.10 -1.95 11.05
C VAL A 127 7.46 -1.33 10.83
N THR A 128 8.50 -2.14 10.94
CA THR A 128 9.86 -1.81 10.51
C THR A 128 10.15 -2.47 9.18
N VAL A 129 10.72 -1.72 8.24
CA VAL A 129 11.12 -2.23 6.93
C VAL A 129 12.64 -2.34 6.89
N GLN A 130 13.14 -3.51 6.51
CA GLN A 130 14.56 -3.76 6.28
C GLN A 130 14.79 -4.13 4.82
N VAL A 131 15.65 -3.38 4.14
CA VAL A 131 16.03 -3.64 2.75
C VAL A 131 17.50 -4.08 2.73
N PRO A 132 17.81 -5.33 2.33
CA PRO A 132 19.19 -5.75 2.11
C PRO A 132 19.80 -4.95 0.97
N LEU A 133 20.94 -4.29 1.20
CA LEU A 133 21.63 -3.49 0.17
C LEU A 133 22.65 -4.30 -0.64
N HIS A 134 23.11 -5.42 -0.10
CA HIS A 134 24.04 -6.34 -0.78
C HIS A 134 23.26 -7.54 -1.33
N ASP A 135 23.64 -8.02 -2.51
CA ASP A 135 23.02 -9.16 -3.20
C ASP A 135 21.49 -9.06 -3.38
N ASN A 136 21.01 -7.84 -3.63
CA ASN A 136 19.59 -7.54 -3.77
C ASN A 136 19.29 -6.80 -5.07
N ALA A 137 19.68 -7.37 -6.20
CA ALA A 137 19.34 -6.82 -7.50
C ALA A 137 17.81 -6.74 -7.70
N PRO A 138 17.30 -5.65 -8.31
CA PRO A 138 15.90 -5.52 -8.72
C PRO A 138 15.42 -6.71 -9.56
N ARG A 139 14.20 -7.19 -9.29
CA ARG A 139 13.57 -8.27 -10.06
C ARG A 139 12.21 -7.82 -10.59
N ALA A 140 11.82 -8.39 -11.72
CA ALA A 140 10.46 -8.22 -12.25
C ALA A 140 9.45 -8.81 -11.25
N ILE A 141 8.40 -8.04 -10.95
CA ILE A 141 7.32 -8.43 -10.04
C ILE A 141 6.16 -8.94 -10.91
N PRO A 142 5.73 -10.21 -10.76
CA PRO A 142 4.56 -10.71 -11.49
C PRO A 142 3.28 -9.95 -11.11
N ALA A 143 2.31 -9.83 -12.03
CA ALA A 143 1.04 -9.16 -11.73
C ALA A 143 0.21 -9.86 -10.63
N HIS A 144 0.45 -11.15 -10.42
CA HIS A 144 -0.34 -12.04 -9.55
C HIS A 144 0.45 -12.61 -8.37
N VAL A 145 1.47 -11.90 -7.85
CA VAL A 145 2.40 -12.43 -6.82
C VAL A 145 1.70 -13.06 -5.61
N CYS A 146 0.53 -12.55 -5.24
CA CYS A 146 -0.19 -12.97 -4.04
C CYS A 146 -1.50 -13.72 -4.31
N GLN A 147 -1.79 -14.02 -5.58
CA GLN A 147 -2.90 -14.88 -5.97
C GLN A 147 -2.35 -16.31 -6.06
N ASN A 148 -2.91 -17.19 -5.26
CA ASN A 148 -2.57 -18.61 -5.20
C ASN A 148 -3.67 -19.41 -5.88
#